data_AF-O96712-F1
#
_entry.id   AF-O96712-F1
#
_cell.length_a   1.000
_cell.length_b   1.000
_cell.length_c   1.000
_cell.angle_alpha   90.00
_cell.angle_beta   90.00
_cell.angle_gamma   90.00
#
_symmetry.space_group_name_H-M   'P 1'
#
loop_
_entity.id
_entity.type
_entity.pdbx_description
1 polymer ?
#
loop_
_entity_poly.entity_id
_entity_poly.type
_entity_poly.pdbx_seq_one_letter_code
_entity_poly.pdbx_strand_id
1 'polypeptide(L)'
;RYVEIKHGRICMLAFLGQVVTRAGIHLPGSINYAGDSFDSFPNGVAALFGPNSIPTAGLVQMIAFIGVLECAFMRDVPGTGNEFVGDFRNGYIDFGWDDFDEETKLQKRAIE
;
A
#
# COMPACT_ATOMS: atom_id res chain seq x y z
N ARG A 1 -4.39 -10.59 15.42
CA ARG A 1 -3.18 -9.75 15.27
C ARG A 1 -2.70 -9.59 13.82
N TYR A 2 -2.36 -10.63 13.05
CA TYR A 2 -1.94 -10.44 11.64
C TYR A 2 -2.96 -9.69 10.77
N VAL A 3 -4.22 -10.15 10.82
CA VAL A 3 -5.33 -9.55 10.05
C VAL A 3 -5.52 -8.08 10.43
N GLU A 4 -5.41 -7.76 11.72
CA GLU A 4 -5.54 -6.39 12.24
C GLU A 4 -4.42 -5.49 11.74
N ILE A 5 -3.15 -5.92 11.84
CA ILE A 5 -1.99 -5.18 11.32
C ILE A 5 -2.14 -4.96 9.81
N LYS A 6 -2.58 -5.98 9.06
CA LYS A 6 -2.80 -5.87 7.63
C LYS A 6 -3.86 -4.82 7.30
N HIS A 7 -5.01 -4.84 7.97
CA HIS A 7 -6.05 -3.83 7.78
C HIS A 7 -5.58 -2.43 8.21
N GLY A 8 -4.85 -2.33 9.33
CA GLY A 8 -4.26 -1.08 9.82
C GLY A 8 -3.34 -0.43 8.78
N ARG A 9 -2.38 -1.19 8.23
CA ARG A 9 -1.49 -0.73 7.16
C ARG A 9 -2.24 -0.25 5.91
N ILE A 10 -3.25 -1.00 5.48
CA ILE A 10 -4.08 -0.61 4.33
C ILE A 10 -4.83 0.70 4.64
N CYS A 11 -5.42 0.84 5.82
CA CYS A 11 -6.13 2.05 6.23
C CYS A 11 -5.23 3.28 6.36
N MET A 12 -4.01 3.13 6.90
CA MET A 12 -3.03 4.21 6.98
C MET A 12 -2.68 4.76 5.59
N LEU A 13 -2.38 3.88 4.62
CA LEU A 13 -2.09 4.26 3.24
C LEU A 13 -3.33 4.86 2.54
N ALA A 14 -4.50 4.28 2.74
CA ALA A 14 -5.75 4.77 2.14
C ALA A 14 -6.12 6.17 2.66
N PHE A 15 -5.93 6.43 3.96
CA PHE A 15 -6.19 7.73 4.56
C PHE A 15 -5.25 8.80 4.01
N LEU A 16 -3.93 8.53 4.02
CA LEU A 16 -2.96 9.46 3.46
C LEU A 16 -3.21 9.71 1.97
N GLY A 17 -3.52 8.66 1.21
CA GLY A 17 -3.88 8.76 -0.21
C GLY A 17 -5.10 9.65 -0.46
N GLN A 18 -6.14 9.56 0.37
CA GLN A 18 -7.29 10.48 0.31
C GLN A 18 -6.89 11.94 0.57
N VAL A 19 -5.98 12.18 1.53
CA VAL A 19 -5.51 13.54 1.83
C VAL A 19 -4.73 14.12 0.65
N VAL A 20 -3.77 13.37 0.09
CA VAL A 20 -2.91 13.83 -1.01
C VAL A 20 -3.72 14.14 -2.29
N THR A 21 -4.61 13.22 -2.68
CA THR A 21 -5.44 13.39 -3.89
C THR A 21 -6.44 14.55 -3.74
N ARG A 22 -7.01 14.74 -2.54
CA ARG A 22 -7.88 15.90 -2.25
C ARG A 22 -7.13 17.22 -2.14
N ALA A 23 -5.85 17.19 -1.79
CA ALA A 23 -4.98 18.37 -1.84
C ALA A 23 -4.62 18.79 -3.29
N GLY A 24 -5.09 18.05 -4.30
CA GLY A 24 -4.87 18.38 -5.71
C GLY A 24 -3.54 17.87 -6.27
N ILE A 25 -2.79 17.09 -5.49
CA ILE A 25 -1.50 16.55 -5.91
C ILE A 25 -1.76 15.30 -6.75
N HIS A 26 -1.49 15.40 -8.05
CA HIS A 26 -1.63 14.32 -9.01
C HIS A 26 -0.29 14.05 -9.71
N LEU A 27 -0.13 12.85 -10.24
CA LEU A 27 1.04 12.52 -11.05
C LEU A 27 0.97 13.29 -12.39
N PRO A 28 2.08 13.83 -12.87
CA PRO A 28 2.11 14.46 -14.18
C PRO A 28 1.98 13.40 -15.29
N GLY A 29 1.34 13.77 -16.40
CA GLY A 29 1.20 12.93 -17.60
C GLY A 29 -0.16 12.26 -17.73
N SER A 30 -0.24 11.31 -18.68
CA SER A 30 -1.49 10.60 -19.00
C SER A 30 -1.53 9.23 -18.37
N ILE A 31 -2.68 8.87 -17.79
CA ILE A 31 -2.91 7.54 -17.20
C ILE A 31 -3.09 6.45 -18.26
N ASN A 32 -3.47 6.85 -19.48
CA ASN A 32 -3.74 5.95 -20.59
C ASN A 32 -3.17 6.48 -21.91
N TYR A 33 -3.17 5.61 -22.92
CA TYR A 33 -2.75 5.96 -24.28
C TYR A 33 -3.74 6.89 -25.01
N ALA A 34 -4.93 7.15 -24.45
CA ALA A 34 -5.89 8.09 -25.00
C ALA A 34 -5.56 9.55 -24.65
N GLY A 35 -4.64 9.77 -23.70
CA GLY A 35 -4.18 11.09 -23.30
C GLY A 35 -4.85 11.64 -22.05
N ASP A 36 -5.75 10.89 -21.39
CA ASP A 36 -6.44 11.34 -20.18
C ASP A 36 -5.43 11.55 -19.05
N SER A 37 -5.45 12.72 -18.42
CA SER A 37 -4.53 13.09 -17.34
C SER A 37 -4.99 12.54 -15.99
N PHE A 38 -4.08 12.42 -15.03
CA PHE A 38 -4.43 11.87 -13.70
C PHE A 38 -5.42 12.75 -12.91
N ASP A 39 -5.44 14.05 -13.17
CA ASP A 39 -6.36 15.02 -12.56
C ASP A 39 -7.74 15.06 -13.23
N SER A 40 -7.94 14.41 -14.39
CA SER A 40 -9.24 14.35 -15.04
C SER A 40 -10.21 13.37 -14.38
N PHE A 41 -9.71 12.51 -13.48
CA PHE A 41 -10.51 11.52 -12.75
C PHE A 41 -10.94 12.08 -11.37
N PRO A 42 -12.16 11.78 -10.92
CA PRO A 42 -12.69 12.29 -9.67
C PRO A 42 -12.04 11.61 -8.46
N ASN A 43 -11.98 12.31 -7.33
CA ASN A 43 -11.42 11.79 -6.09
C ASN A 43 -12.34 10.78 -5.37
N GLY A 44 -11.74 9.90 -4.56
CA GLY A 44 -12.47 8.99 -3.68
C GLY A 44 -13.15 7.84 -4.42
N VAL A 45 -14.33 7.43 -3.92
CA VAL A 45 -15.08 6.29 -4.47
C VAL A 45 -15.50 6.53 -5.93
N ALA A 46 -15.64 7.79 -6.34
CA ALA A 46 -15.97 8.15 -7.71
C ALA A 46 -14.85 7.77 -8.70
N ALA A 47 -13.59 7.69 -8.27
CA ALA A 47 -12.49 7.21 -9.10
C ALA A 47 -12.70 5.74 -9.54
N LEU A 48 -13.38 4.96 -8.68
CA LEU A 48 -13.57 3.52 -8.85
C LEU A 48 -14.91 3.17 -9.52
N PHE A 49 -15.99 3.86 -9.14
CA PHE A 49 -17.36 3.53 -9.58
C PHE A 49 -18.13 4.71 -10.17
N GLY A 50 -17.49 5.86 -10.35
CA GLY A 50 -18.12 7.06 -10.91
C GLY A 50 -18.32 6.98 -12.43
N PRO A 51 -19.08 7.93 -12.99
CA PRO A 51 -19.32 8.04 -14.43
C PRO A 51 -18.03 8.29 -15.24
N ASN A 52 -17.04 8.96 -14.64
CA ASN A 52 -15.69 9.18 -15.18
C ASN A 52 -14.66 8.39 -14.36
N SER A 53 -14.89 7.10 -14.14
CA SER A 53 -13.99 6.23 -13.38
C SER A 53 -12.80 5.76 -14.23
N ILE A 54 -11.75 5.30 -13.55
CA ILE A 54 -10.58 4.69 -14.18
C ILE A 54 -11.03 3.50 -15.06
N PRO A 55 -10.50 3.34 -16.28
CA PRO A 55 -10.87 2.22 -17.15
C PRO A 55 -10.75 0.86 -16.44
N THR A 56 -11.74 -0.01 -16.64
CA THR A 56 -11.84 -1.31 -15.97
C THR A 56 -10.59 -2.17 -16.16
N ALA A 57 -9.96 -2.12 -17.33
CA ALA A 57 -8.71 -2.84 -17.59
C ALA A 57 -7.58 -2.40 -16.63
N GLY A 58 -7.47 -1.11 -16.31
CA GLY A 58 -6.51 -0.60 -15.34
C GLY A 58 -6.83 -1.06 -13.91
N LEU A 59 -8.12 -1.07 -13.53
CA LEU A 59 -8.55 -1.61 -12.24
C LEU A 59 -8.19 -3.10 -12.08
N VAL A 60 -8.42 -3.90 -13.12
CA VAL A 60 -8.07 -5.33 -13.13
C VAL A 60 -6.56 -5.53 -13.01
N GLN A 61 -5.74 -4.73 -13.70
CA GLN A 61 -4.29 -4.79 -13.57
C GLN A 61 -3.83 -4.46 -12.14
N MET A 62 -4.40 -3.44 -11.51
CA MET A 62 -4.09 -3.09 -10.12
C MET A 62 -4.46 -4.22 -9.15
N ILE A 63 -5.66 -4.78 -9.26
CA ILE A 63 -6.11 -5.89 -8.40
C ILE A 63 -5.24 -7.14 -8.63
N ALA A 64 -4.92 -7.47 -9.88
CA ALA A 64 -4.06 -8.60 -10.21
C ALA A 64 -2.66 -8.42 -9.62
N PHE A 65 -2.07 -7.23 -9.73
CA PHE A 65 -0.77 -6.92 -9.16
C PHE A 65 -0.78 -7.01 -7.62
N ILE A 66 -1.80 -6.44 -6.97
CA ILE A 66 -1.99 -6.57 -5.52
C ILE A 66 -2.11 -8.05 -5.12
N GLY A 67 -2.86 -8.85 -5.88
CA GLY A 67 -2.99 -10.29 -5.63
C GLY A 67 -1.66 -11.04 -5.75
N VAL A 68 -0.83 -10.69 -6.74
CA VAL A 68 0.52 -11.26 -6.87
C VAL A 68 1.39 -10.86 -5.67
N LEU A 69 1.37 -9.58 -5.26
CA LEU A 69 2.12 -9.13 -4.08
C LEU A 69 1.70 -9.86 -2.81
N GLU A 70 0.39 -10.05 -2.62
CA GLU A 70 -0.16 -10.76 -1.46
C GLU A 70 0.29 -12.23 -1.41
N CYS A 71 0.29 -12.91 -2.56
CA CYS A 71 0.62 -14.33 -2.63
C CYS A 71 2.13 -14.61 -2.64
N ALA A 72 2.93 -13.72 -3.23
CA ALA A 72 4.36 -13.96 -3.49
C ALA A 72 5.31 -13.21 -2.54
N PHE A 73 4.93 -12.04 -2.03
CA PHE A 73 5.84 -11.16 -1.27
C PHE A 73 5.36 -10.85 0.16
N MET A 74 4.07 -10.54 0.34
CA MET A 74 3.46 -10.17 1.64
C MET A 74 3.04 -11.41 2.44
N ARG A 75 3.92 -12.40 2.50
CA ARG A 75 3.76 -13.61 3.30
C ARG A 75 5.08 -13.89 4.01
N ASP A 76 4.97 -14.48 5.20
CA ASP A 76 6.12 -15.00 5.91
C ASP A 76 6.82 -16.08 5.06
N VAL A 77 8.09 -15.83 4.70
CA VAL A 77 8.92 -16.76 3.95
C VAL A 77 9.73 -17.58 4.97
N PRO A 78 9.53 -18.91 5.06
CA PRO A 78 10.27 -19.72 6.01
C PRO A 78 11.79 -19.60 5.77
N GLY A 79 12.54 -19.23 6.81
CA GLY A 79 14.00 -19.15 6.76
C GLY A 79 14.61 -17.75 6.53
N THR A 80 13.79 -16.69 6.47
CA THR A 80 14.28 -15.31 6.24
C THR A 80 14.45 -14.47 7.52
N GLY A 81 14.41 -15.09 8.71
CA GLY A 81 14.68 -14.40 9.98
C GLY A 81 13.58 -13.44 10.45
N ASN A 82 12.35 -13.59 9.97
CA ASN A 82 11.23 -12.76 10.41
C ASN A 82 10.94 -12.98 11.91
N GLU A 83 11.00 -11.91 12.70
CA GLU A 83 10.95 -12.00 14.18
C GLU A 83 9.52 -12.04 14.72
N PHE A 84 8.55 -11.51 13.96
CA PHE A 84 7.16 -11.43 14.38
C PHE A 84 6.16 -11.40 13.23
N VAL A 85 4.91 -11.68 13.57
CA VAL A 85 3.77 -11.67 12.64
C VAL A 85 3.60 -10.29 12.00
N GLY A 86 3.73 -10.22 10.66
CA GLY A 86 3.67 -8.97 9.88
C GLY A 86 5.04 -8.38 9.53
N ASP A 87 6.13 -9.04 9.92
CA ASP A 87 7.48 -8.73 9.47
C ASP A 87 7.71 -9.27 8.06
N PHE A 88 7.83 -8.37 7.09
CA PHE A 88 8.12 -8.70 5.69
C PHE A 88 9.48 -8.15 5.24
N ARG A 89 10.36 -7.84 6.19
CA ARG A 89 11.75 -7.43 5.88
C ARG A 89 12.47 -8.52 5.12
N ASN A 90 12.11 -9.79 5.37
CA ASN A 90 12.58 -10.98 4.67
C ASN A 90 14.11 -11.02 4.51
N GLY A 91 14.85 -10.44 5.46
CA GLY A 91 16.31 -10.31 5.44
C GLY A 91 16.89 -9.48 4.29
N TYR A 92 16.06 -8.77 3.50
CA TYR A 92 16.49 -8.02 2.31
C TYR A 92 16.44 -6.51 2.50
N ILE A 93 15.47 -6.01 3.27
CA ILE A 93 15.30 -4.58 3.55
C ILE A 93 15.31 -4.40 5.06
N ASP A 94 16.36 -3.78 5.58
CA ASP A 94 16.41 -3.31 6.95
C ASP A 94 16.78 -1.81 6.98
N PHE A 95 16.03 -1.07 7.78
CA PHE A 95 16.25 0.36 8.02
C PHE A 95 16.83 0.59 9.43
N GLY A 96 17.69 -0.32 9.90
CA GLY A 96 18.33 -0.28 11.22
C GLY A 96 17.46 -0.85 12.34
N TRP A 97 16.58 -1.81 12.04
CA TRP A 97 15.77 -2.45 13.08
C TRP A 97 16.62 -3.19 14.11
N ASP A 98 17.74 -3.75 13.66
CA ASP A 98 18.65 -4.53 14.51
C ASP A 98 19.40 -3.65 15.53
N ASP A 99 19.47 -2.34 15.30
CA ASP A 99 20.13 -1.37 16.18
C ASP A 99 19.22 -0.86 17.32
N PHE A 100 17.91 -1.15 17.28
CA PHE A 100 16.97 -0.70 18.33
C PHE A 100 17.00 -1.60 19.57
N ASP A 101 16.83 -0.98 20.74
CA ASP A 101 16.56 -1.68 21.98
C ASP A 101 15.13 -2.28 21.99
N GLU A 102 14.94 -3.31 22.82
CA GLU A 102 13.67 -4.05 22.88
C GLU A 102 12.47 -3.18 23.30
N GLU A 103 12.67 -2.15 24.13
CA GLU A 103 11.62 -1.22 24.53
C GLU A 103 11.18 -0.34 23.35
N THR A 104 12.14 0.20 22.59
CA THR A 104 11.84 0.93 21.35
C THR A 104 11.15 0.04 20.33
N LYS A 105 11.60 -1.21 20.12
CA LYS A 105 10.94 -2.15 19.20
C LYS A 105 9.48 -2.40 19.60
N LEU A 106 9.21 -2.57 20.90
CA LEU A 106 7.85 -2.72 21.42
C LEU A 106 7.01 -1.47 21.22
N GLN A 107 7.56 -0.28 21.49
CA GLN A 107 6.87 0.98 21.29
C GLN A 107 6.52 1.21 19.81
N LYS A 108 7.48 0.99 18.89
CA LYS A 108 7.26 1.19 17.45
C LYS A 108 6.17 0.26 16.92
N ARG A 109 6.13 -0.99 17.39
CA ARG A 109 5.08 -1.96 17.06
C ARG A 109 3.73 -1.69 17.71
N ALA A 110 3.69 -0.87 18.77
CA ALA A 110 2.45 -0.43 19.40
C ALA A 110 1.90 0.86 18.76
N ILE A 111 2.75 1.66 18.12
CA ILE A 111 2.36 2.82 17.32
C ILE A 111 1.78 2.38 15.96
N GLU A 112 2.35 1.32 15.38
CA GLU A 112 1.83 0.64 14.18
C GLU A 112 0.46 -0.01 14.40
#